data_AF-A0A8K0DJA8-F1
#
_entry.id   AF-A0A8K0DJA8-F1
#
_cell.length_a   1.000
_cell.length_b   1.000
_cell.length_c   1.000
_cell.angle_alpha   90.00
_cell.angle_beta   90.00
_cell.angle_gamma   90.00
#
_symmetry.space_group_name_H-M   'P 1'
#
loop_
_entity.id
_entity.type
_entity.pdbx_description
1 polymer ?
#
loop_
_entity_poly.entity_id
_entity_poly.type
_entity_poly.pdbx_seq_one_letter_code
_entity_poly.pdbx_strand_id
1 'polypeptide(L)'
;MELQRTQTEYDDSLALKIYMFQFVNYYSCIFYIAFLKGKFVGYPAKYNRFFGYRQEECNPGGCLVELTIQLAIIMIGNQALNAILEMIIPHILKMYNTFKVKTGLEKVHSEDTIISCNQWTEDYKLSDLEPQGLFYEYLEMVLQYGFVTIFVTAFPLAPLFALINNVLEMRLDAQKMIKYYRRPVPQRVKDIGVWLPIMDVIGRISVVSNAFIIAFSSHFIPQMVYLYRNRAEEDNNLKGYLDFSLAHFNTRDFISGTAPENTTYSNISTCRYFEYRNPPDHEMKYKRPVEYWHILAARLAFVVVYQNLVGLVISAVQWAIPDVPTKLSDQIKREAYRTNEIIIKYETERCKAKIKRHNRESLVSNYSDANGDVHPEASNGVHKRNSLRTSIYHDVLDES
;
A
#
# COMPACT_ATOMS: atom_id res chain seq x y z
N MET A 1 8.01 21.70 11.48
CA MET A 1 6.84 21.87 10.58
C MET A 1 7.38 22.13 9.18
N GLU A 2 6.89 21.40 8.18
CA GLU A 2 7.36 21.53 6.79
C GLU A 2 6.62 22.61 5.97
N LEU A 3 5.51 23.17 6.50
CA LEU A 3 4.76 24.28 5.89
C LEU A 3 4.53 24.13 4.38
N GLN A 4 3.75 23.12 4.00
CA GLN A 4 3.43 22.84 2.60
C GLN A 4 2.56 23.93 1.96
N ARG A 5 2.70 24.14 0.65
CA ARG A 5 2.04 25.23 -0.09
C ARG A 5 0.58 24.91 -0.43
N THR A 6 0.29 23.65 -0.72
CA THR A 6 -1.06 23.19 -1.08
C THR A 6 -1.58 22.15 -0.08
N GLN A 7 -2.91 22.06 0.04
CA GLN A 7 -3.54 21.05 0.91
C GLN A 7 -3.21 19.63 0.44
N THR A 8 -3.14 19.39 -0.86
CA THR A 8 -2.77 18.09 -1.44
C THR A 8 -1.35 17.67 -1.06
N GLU A 9 -0.36 18.57 -1.19
CA GLU A 9 1.02 18.28 -0.76
C GLU A 9 1.12 18.02 0.75
N TYR A 10 0.31 18.74 1.55
CA TYR A 10 0.21 18.51 2.98
C TYR A 10 -0.34 17.11 3.28
N ASP A 11 -1.46 16.75 2.68
CA ASP A 11 -2.12 15.47 2.90
C ASP A 11 -1.28 14.29 2.40
N ASP A 12 -0.60 14.41 1.25
CA ASP A 12 0.31 13.39 0.73
C ASP A 12 1.53 13.17 1.64
N SER A 13 2.15 14.26 2.12
CA SER A 13 3.30 14.18 3.03
C SER A 13 2.90 13.60 4.38
N LEU A 14 1.74 14.01 4.91
CA LEU A 14 1.19 13.47 6.15
C LEU A 14 0.89 11.98 6.01
N ALA A 15 0.25 11.59 4.91
CA ALA A 15 -0.13 10.23 4.63
C ALA A 15 1.09 9.31 4.58
N LEU A 16 2.15 9.72 3.87
CA LEU A 16 3.40 8.95 3.82
C LEU A 16 4.02 8.76 5.21
N LYS A 17 4.04 9.80 6.05
CA LYS A 17 4.64 9.74 7.40
C LYS A 17 3.86 8.84 8.34
N ILE A 18 2.53 8.99 8.36
CA ILE A 18 1.66 8.14 9.18
C ILE A 18 1.77 6.70 8.69
N TYR A 19 1.73 6.47 7.37
CA TYR A 19 1.91 5.14 6.80
C TYR A 19 3.24 4.50 7.23
N MET A 20 4.36 5.21 7.11
CA MET A 20 5.67 4.69 7.52
C MET A 20 5.70 4.31 9.01
N PHE A 21 5.12 5.14 9.87
CA PHE A 21 5.02 4.86 11.29
C PHE A 21 4.17 3.61 11.56
N GLN A 22 3.00 3.53 10.92
CA GLN A 22 2.10 2.39 11.07
C GLN A 22 2.68 1.10 10.48
N PHE A 23 3.38 1.18 9.35
CA PHE A 23 4.08 0.07 8.75
C PHE A 23 5.08 -0.54 9.76
N VAL A 24 5.91 0.29 10.39
CA VAL A 24 6.86 -0.21 11.40
C VAL A 24 6.11 -0.84 12.58
N ASN A 25 5.06 -0.20 13.09
CA ASN A 25 4.34 -0.70 14.25
C ASN A 25 3.65 -2.05 13.98
N TYR A 26 2.91 -2.14 12.88
CA TYR A 26 2.13 -3.33 12.55
C TYR A 26 3.00 -4.49 12.07
N TYR A 27 4.03 -4.22 11.26
CA TYR A 27 4.82 -5.29 10.68
C TYR A 27 6.06 -5.68 11.50
N SER A 28 6.57 -4.85 12.42
CA SER A 28 7.82 -5.13 13.16
C SER A 28 7.83 -6.49 13.85
N CYS A 29 6.74 -6.85 14.54
CA CYS A 29 6.64 -8.14 15.24
C CYS A 29 6.66 -9.32 14.26
N ILE A 30 5.97 -9.18 13.13
CA ILE A 30 5.91 -10.21 12.07
C ILE A 30 7.27 -10.35 11.39
N PHE A 31 7.94 -9.24 11.06
CA PHE A 31 9.30 -9.22 10.52
C PHE A 31 10.29 -9.87 11.50
N TYR A 32 10.15 -9.61 12.80
CA TYR A 32 10.98 -10.24 13.82
C TYR A 32 10.79 -11.76 13.84
N ILE A 33 9.54 -12.25 13.86
CA ILE A 33 9.24 -13.69 13.87
C ILE A 33 9.68 -14.37 12.57
N ALA A 34 9.49 -13.71 11.42
CA ALA A 34 9.84 -14.26 10.12
C ALA A 34 11.36 -14.38 9.92
N PHE A 35 12.13 -13.34 10.26
CA PHE A 35 13.54 -13.21 9.82
C PHE A 35 14.58 -13.28 10.94
N LEU A 36 14.24 -12.87 12.17
CA LEU A 36 15.22 -12.73 13.26
C LEU A 36 15.10 -13.85 14.30
N LYS A 37 13.87 -14.26 14.63
CA LYS A 37 13.60 -15.27 15.67
C LYS A 37 14.27 -16.60 15.33
N GLY A 38 14.97 -17.19 16.30
CA GLY A 38 15.65 -18.48 16.15
C GLY A 38 16.88 -18.52 15.24
N LYS A 39 17.30 -17.41 14.61
CA LYS A 39 18.46 -17.41 13.68
C LYS A 39 19.80 -17.14 14.35
N PHE A 40 19.81 -16.39 15.45
CA PHE A 40 21.03 -15.90 16.11
C PHE A 40 21.30 -16.49 17.49
N VAL A 41 20.61 -17.58 17.87
CA VAL A 41 20.60 -18.07 19.26
C VAL A 41 21.93 -18.71 19.71
N GLY A 42 22.69 -19.30 18.79
CA GLY A 42 23.91 -20.04 19.11
C GLY A 42 23.63 -21.54 19.26
N TYR A 43 24.34 -22.21 20.17
CA TYR A 43 24.17 -23.65 20.42
C TYR A 43 24.23 -23.95 21.93
N PRO A 44 23.83 -25.14 22.39
CA PRO A 44 23.62 -25.41 23.82
C PRO A 44 24.77 -25.09 24.78
N ALA A 45 26.04 -25.22 24.36
CA ALA A 45 27.17 -24.80 25.19
C ALA A 45 27.39 -23.28 25.18
N LYS A 46 27.06 -22.57 24.09
CA LYS A 46 27.31 -21.13 23.95
C LYS A 46 26.14 -20.46 23.26
N TYR A 47 25.19 -20.00 24.08
CA TYR A 47 24.10 -19.15 23.64
C TYR A 47 24.54 -17.69 23.49
N ASN A 48 24.02 -17.00 22.48
CA ASN A 48 24.13 -15.55 22.39
C ASN A 48 23.16 -14.93 23.38
N ARG A 49 23.70 -14.14 24.31
CA ARG A 49 22.93 -13.42 25.32
C ARG A 49 22.90 -11.94 24.99
N PHE A 50 21.71 -11.37 24.95
CA PHE A 50 21.51 -9.94 24.78
C PHE A 50 21.01 -9.36 26.10
N PHE A 51 21.70 -8.34 26.62
CA PHE A 51 21.47 -7.80 27.97
C PHE A 51 21.42 -8.87 29.09
N GLY A 52 22.21 -9.94 28.96
CA GLY A 52 22.26 -11.03 29.94
C GLY A 52 21.17 -12.11 29.78
N TYR A 53 20.13 -11.86 28.97
CA TYR A 53 19.05 -12.81 28.70
C TYR A 53 19.31 -13.64 27.43
N ARG A 54 18.81 -14.88 27.41
CA ARG A 54 18.88 -15.78 26.25
C ARG A 54 17.86 -15.37 25.19
N GLN A 55 18.26 -15.37 23.92
CA GLN A 55 17.35 -15.11 22.81
C GLN A 55 16.33 -16.23 22.60
N GLU A 56 15.16 -15.87 22.08
CA GLU A 56 14.08 -16.82 21.81
C GLU A 56 14.42 -17.80 20.69
N GLU A 57 14.05 -19.06 20.91
CA GLU A 57 14.15 -20.15 19.94
C GLU A 57 12.81 -20.40 19.27
N CYS A 58 12.85 -20.99 18.09
CA CYS A 58 11.64 -21.48 17.44
C CYS A 58 11.37 -22.93 17.83
N ASN A 59 10.10 -23.30 17.79
CA ASN A 59 9.69 -24.69 17.96
C ASN A 59 10.34 -25.62 16.91
N PRO A 60 10.48 -26.93 17.20
CA PRO A 60 11.04 -27.90 16.26
C PRO A 60 10.29 -27.99 14.93
N GLY A 61 9.00 -27.63 14.91
CA GLY A 61 8.18 -27.52 13.70
C GLY A 61 8.43 -26.26 12.85
N GLY A 62 9.41 -25.42 13.26
CA GLY A 62 9.80 -24.19 12.58
C GLY A 62 9.03 -22.96 13.07
N CYS A 63 9.56 -21.77 12.73
CA CYS A 63 8.93 -20.49 13.06
C CYS A 63 7.74 -20.17 12.14
N LEU A 64 7.56 -20.91 11.04
CA LEU A 64 6.53 -20.64 10.03
C LEU A 64 5.11 -20.81 10.61
N VAL A 65 4.88 -21.80 11.47
CA VAL A 65 3.58 -22.02 12.11
C VAL A 65 3.23 -20.89 13.09
N GLU A 66 4.20 -20.38 13.83
CA GLU A 66 3.98 -19.21 14.70
C GLU A 66 3.61 -17.97 13.87
N LEU A 67 4.31 -17.79 12.75
CA LEU A 67 4.03 -16.71 11.80
C LEU A 67 2.61 -16.82 11.21
N THR A 68 2.17 -18.02 10.82
CA THR A 68 0.82 -18.20 10.26
C THR A 68 -0.28 -17.93 11.29
N ILE A 69 -0.10 -18.38 12.53
CA ILE A 69 -1.06 -18.13 13.60
C ILE A 69 -1.17 -16.62 13.87
N GLN A 70 -0.04 -15.92 13.95
CA GLN A 70 -0.04 -14.47 14.16
C GLN A 70 -0.72 -13.72 13.02
N LEU A 71 -0.44 -14.08 11.76
CA LEU A 71 -1.09 -13.49 10.59
C LEU A 71 -2.60 -13.76 10.60
N ALA A 72 -3.04 -14.97 10.98
CA ALA A 72 -4.45 -15.29 11.10
C ALA A 72 -5.15 -14.45 12.18
N ILE A 73 -4.51 -14.25 13.34
CA ILE A 73 -5.05 -13.39 14.41
C ILE A 73 -5.19 -11.94 13.93
N ILE A 74 -4.21 -11.41 13.20
CA ILE A 74 -4.26 -10.03 12.71
C ILE A 74 -5.32 -9.90 11.61
N MET A 75 -5.31 -10.77 10.59
CA MET A 75 -6.20 -10.64 9.43
C MET A 75 -7.67 -10.97 9.72
N ILE A 76 -7.94 -11.87 10.66
CA ILE A 76 -9.31 -12.26 11.03
C ILE A 76 -9.75 -11.52 12.28
N GLY A 77 -8.91 -11.50 13.31
CA GLY A 77 -9.23 -10.92 14.61
C GLY A 77 -9.25 -9.40 14.59
N ASN A 78 -8.14 -8.75 14.23
CA ASN A 78 -8.10 -7.29 14.22
C ASN A 78 -9.08 -6.70 13.21
N GLN A 79 -9.22 -7.31 12.02
CA GLN A 79 -10.20 -6.82 11.04
C GLN A 79 -11.63 -6.90 11.58
N ALA A 80 -12.01 -8.03 12.18
CA ALA A 80 -13.35 -8.16 12.75
C ALA A 80 -13.59 -7.15 13.89
N LEU A 81 -12.59 -6.91 14.74
CA LEU A 81 -12.68 -5.92 15.81
C LEU A 81 -12.78 -4.48 15.25
N ASN A 82 -11.98 -4.14 14.24
CA ASN A 82 -12.03 -2.84 13.58
C ASN A 82 -13.41 -2.60 12.96
N ALA A 83 -13.91 -3.54 12.15
CA ALA A 83 -15.22 -3.43 11.52
C ALA A 83 -16.36 -3.26 12.55
N ILE A 84 -16.27 -3.93 13.71
CA ILE A 84 -17.22 -3.77 14.81
C ILE A 84 -17.12 -2.37 15.42
N LEU A 85 -15.91 -1.93 15.80
CA LEU A 85 -15.69 -0.62 16.41
C LEU A 85 -16.10 0.52 15.47
N GLU A 86 -15.79 0.37 14.19
CA GLU A 86 -16.09 1.32 13.14
C GLU A 86 -17.58 1.54 12.94
N MET A 87 -18.42 0.52 13.14
CA MET A 87 -19.88 0.68 13.08
C MET A 87 -20.46 1.16 14.43
N ILE A 88 -19.87 0.75 15.54
CA ILE A 88 -20.36 1.07 16.88
C ILE A 88 -20.04 2.52 17.27
N ILE A 89 -18.83 3.01 17.02
CA ILE A 89 -18.39 4.37 17.38
C ILE A 89 -19.32 5.45 16.77
N PRO A 90 -19.56 5.51 15.45
CA PRO A 90 -20.41 6.53 14.87
C PRO A 90 -21.88 6.36 15.27
N HIS A 91 -22.33 5.13 15.55
CA HIS A 91 -23.65 4.89 16.12
C HIS A 91 -23.80 5.48 17.53
N ILE A 92 -22.80 5.28 18.40
CA ILE A 92 -22.77 5.86 19.75
C ILE A 92 -22.69 7.39 19.67
N LEU A 93 -21.84 7.95 18.81
CA LEU A 93 -21.72 9.40 18.61
C LEU A 93 -23.04 10.01 18.14
N LYS A 94 -23.73 9.38 17.18
CA LYS A 94 -25.07 9.81 16.75
C LYS A 94 -26.08 9.78 17.88
N MET A 95 -26.07 8.72 18.70
CA MET A 95 -26.95 8.60 19.87
C MET A 95 -26.65 9.70 20.89
N TYR A 96 -25.37 9.97 21.16
CA TYR A 96 -24.92 11.04 22.06
C TYR A 96 -25.33 12.42 21.56
N ASN A 97 -25.10 12.75 20.28
CA ASN A 97 -25.51 14.02 19.68
C ASN A 97 -27.03 14.21 19.73
N THR A 98 -27.78 13.15 19.44
CA THR A 98 -29.25 13.17 19.53
C THR A 98 -29.71 13.41 20.96
N PHE A 99 -29.05 12.80 21.95
CA PHE A 99 -29.35 13.01 23.35
C PHE A 99 -29.02 14.44 23.80
N LYS A 100 -27.86 14.98 23.40
CA LYS A 100 -27.41 16.35 23.69
C LYS A 100 -28.41 17.39 23.15
N VAL A 101 -28.87 17.22 21.91
CA VAL A 101 -29.87 18.09 21.28
C VAL A 101 -31.23 17.98 21.97
N LYS A 102 -31.68 16.77 22.34
CA LYS A 102 -32.98 16.56 23.02
C LYS A 102 -33.01 17.07 24.45
N THR A 103 -31.91 16.94 25.20
CA THR A 103 -31.82 17.38 26.60
C THR A 103 -31.53 18.87 26.74
N GLY A 104 -31.24 19.58 25.64
CA GLY A 104 -31.04 21.03 25.65
C GLY A 104 -29.83 21.47 26.48
N LEU A 105 -28.83 20.59 26.65
CA LEU A 105 -27.62 20.90 27.41
C LEU A 105 -26.82 22.04 26.76
N GLU A 106 -27.00 22.25 25.45
CA GLU A 106 -26.49 23.38 24.68
C GLU A 106 -27.61 24.43 24.54
N LYS A 107 -27.87 25.18 25.61
CA LYS A 107 -28.75 26.36 25.57
C LYS A 107 -28.11 27.44 24.69
N VAL A 108 -28.30 27.35 23.38
CA VAL A 108 -28.11 28.51 22.50
C VAL A 108 -29.20 29.52 22.82
N HIS A 109 -28.77 30.76 23.05
CA HIS A 109 -29.51 31.88 23.63
C HIS A 109 -30.53 32.51 22.66
N SER A 110 -31.39 31.71 22.04
CA SER A 110 -32.35 32.22 21.05
C SER A 110 -33.71 31.55 21.21
N GLU A 111 -34.73 32.39 21.48
CA GLU A 111 -36.12 32.05 21.79
C GLU A 111 -36.92 31.46 20.60
N ASP A 112 -36.26 30.97 19.56
CA ASP A 112 -36.95 30.23 18.50
C ASP A 112 -36.90 28.75 18.85
N THR A 113 -38.04 28.23 19.32
CA THR A 113 -38.28 26.80 19.41
C THR A 113 -38.07 26.20 18.03
N ILE A 114 -36.90 25.61 17.78
CA ILE A 114 -36.56 24.94 16.52
C ILE A 114 -37.61 23.84 16.33
N ILE A 115 -38.59 24.10 15.48
CA ILE A 115 -39.67 23.17 15.15
C ILE A 115 -38.99 21.92 14.59
N SER A 116 -39.08 20.85 15.38
CA SER A 116 -38.51 19.54 15.14
C SER A 116 -39.21 18.85 13.96
N CYS A 117 -38.81 19.14 12.71
CA CYS A 117 -39.02 18.26 11.55
C CYS A 117 -38.27 18.66 10.26
N ASN A 118 -37.25 19.53 10.31
CA ASN A 118 -36.55 19.94 9.08
C ASN A 118 -35.32 19.06 8.80
N GLN A 119 -35.07 18.75 7.52
CA GLN A 119 -33.97 17.87 7.09
C GLN A 119 -32.60 18.35 7.58
N TRP A 120 -32.36 19.66 7.59
CA TRP A 120 -31.09 20.23 8.08
C TRP A 120 -30.85 19.98 9.57
N THR A 121 -31.91 19.87 10.38
CA THR A 121 -31.81 19.58 11.82
C THR A 121 -31.47 18.11 12.08
N GLU A 122 -31.95 17.19 11.23
CA GLU A 122 -31.55 15.78 11.28
C GLU A 122 -30.09 15.61 10.84
N ASP A 123 -29.68 16.30 9.77
CA ASP A 123 -28.30 16.25 9.28
C ASP A 123 -27.29 16.84 10.30
N TYR A 124 -27.71 17.84 11.08
CA TYR A 124 -26.88 18.42 12.14
C TYR A 124 -26.60 17.46 13.31
N LYS A 125 -27.43 16.42 13.50
CA LYS A 125 -27.22 15.41 14.55
C LYS A 125 -26.17 14.36 14.15
N LEU A 126 -25.84 14.26 12.87
CA LEU A 126 -24.86 13.32 12.34
C LEU A 126 -23.42 13.77 12.67
N SER A 127 -22.45 12.85 12.57
CA SER A 127 -21.05 13.21 12.72
C SER A 127 -20.57 13.91 11.45
N ASP A 128 -19.77 14.97 11.59
CA ASP A 128 -19.04 15.52 10.47
C ASP A 128 -17.91 14.54 10.07
N LEU A 129 -17.73 14.36 8.77
CA LEU A 129 -16.59 13.62 8.24
C LEU A 129 -15.39 14.56 8.24
N GLU A 130 -14.34 14.22 8.97
CA GLU A 130 -13.11 15.02 8.94
C GLU A 130 -12.56 15.11 7.51
N PRO A 131 -11.86 16.20 7.15
CA PRO A 131 -11.23 16.33 5.82
C PRO A 131 -10.31 15.15 5.46
N GLN A 132 -9.76 14.49 6.48
CA GLN A 132 -8.90 13.31 6.36
C GLN A 132 -9.63 12.00 6.69
N GLY A 133 -10.97 11.98 6.71
CA GLY A 133 -11.74 10.78 7.04
C GLY A 133 -11.41 9.60 6.13
N LEU A 134 -11.30 9.85 4.82
CA LEU A 134 -10.93 8.82 3.82
C LEU A 134 -9.48 8.32 3.96
N PHE A 135 -8.60 9.08 4.62
CA PHE A 135 -7.20 8.67 4.78
C PHE A 135 -7.09 7.38 5.61
N TYR A 136 -7.85 7.27 6.69
CA TYR A 136 -7.82 6.07 7.54
C TYR A 136 -8.41 4.85 6.83
N GLU A 137 -9.45 5.05 6.01
CA GLU A 137 -10.05 4.00 5.16
C GLU A 137 -9.02 3.43 4.18
N TYR A 138 -8.28 4.31 3.47
CA TYR A 138 -7.21 3.88 2.57
C TYR A 138 -6.03 3.23 3.32
N LEU A 139 -5.66 3.77 4.49
CA LEU A 139 -4.57 3.25 5.31
C LEU A 139 -4.84 1.78 5.69
N GLU A 140 -6.05 1.48 6.15
CA GLU A 140 -6.47 0.12 6.51
C GLU A 140 -6.37 -0.83 5.31
N MET A 141 -6.92 -0.43 4.16
CA MET A 141 -6.87 -1.23 2.94
C MET A 141 -5.45 -1.48 2.43
N VAL A 142 -4.56 -0.48 2.51
CA VAL A 142 -3.17 -0.59 2.06
C VAL A 142 -2.34 -1.46 3.02
N LEU A 143 -2.60 -1.39 4.34
CA LEU A 143 -2.00 -2.32 5.31
C LEU A 143 -2.48 -3.76 5.08
N GLN A 144 -3.77 -3.95 4.80
CA GLN A 144 -4.30 -5.28 4.45
C GLN A 144 -3.65 -5.83 3.18
N TYR A 145 -3.49 -5.00 2.14
CA TYR A 145 -2.76 -5.36 0.93
C TYR A 145 -1.32 -5.80 1.24
N GLY A 146 -0.62 -5.09 2.14
CA GLY A 146 0.73 -5.47 2.56
C GLY A 146 0.77 -6.80 3.34
N PHE A 147 -0.20 -7.07 4.23
CA PHE A 147 -0.26 -8.37 4.93
C PHE A 147 -0.46 -9.53 3.96
N VAL A 148 -1.33 -9.35 2.97
CA VAL A 148 -1.58 -10.36 1.94
C VAL A 148 -0.35 -10.57 1.07
N THR A 149 0.25 -9.51 0.54
CA THR A 149 1.32 -9.65 -0.45
C THR A 149 2.67 -10.01 0.16
N ILE A 150 3.09 -9.40 1.27
CA ILE A 150 4.43 -9.59 1.86
C ILE A 150 4.60 -11.01 2.45
N PHE A 151 3.52 -11.61 2.94
CA PHE A 151 3.54 -12.86 3.69
C PHE A 151 2.71 -14.00 3.08
N VAL A 152 2.32 -13.90 1.80
CA VAL A 152 1.48 -14.91 1.12
C VAL A 152 2.07 -16.32 1.18
N THR A 153 3.40 -16.44 1.13
CA THR A 153 4.08 -17.75 1.17
C THR A 153 3.97 -18.43 2.53
N ALA A 154 3.79 -17.64 3.60
CA ALA A 154 3.56 -18.18 4.93
C ALA A 154 2.10 -18.61 5.09
N PHE A 155 1.16 -17.78 4.67
CA PHE A 155 -0.28 -18.02 4.82
C PHE A 155 -1.03 -17.96 3.48
N PRO A 156 -1.15 -19.09 2.74
CA PRO A 156 -1.78 -19.10 1.42
C PRO A 156 -3.27 -18.73 1.40
N LEU A 157 -3.98 -18.86 2.53
CA LEU A 157 -5.39 -18.51 2.65
C LEU A 157 -5.62 -17.00 2.88
N ALA A 158 -4.56 -16.20 3.03
CA ALA A 158 -4.65 -14.75 3.24
C ALA A 158 -5.57 -14.04 2.21
N PRO A 159 -5.45 -14.29 0.89
CA PRO A 159 -6.29 -13.60 -0.09
C PRO A 159 -7.78 -13.93 0.04
N LEU A 160 -8.13 -15.14 0.51
CA LEU A 160 -9.53 -15.53 0.72
C LEU A 160 -10.15 -14.73 1.87
N PHE A 161 -9.46 -14.62 3.00
CA PHE A 161 -9.93 -13.82 4.13
C PHE A 161 -9.99 -12.34 3.77
N ALA A 162 -8.99 -11.84 3.05
CA ALA A 162 -9.00 -10.46 2.56
C ALA A 162 -10.19 -10.18 1.63
N LEU A 163 -10.57 -11.13 0.76
CA LEU A 163 -11.76 -10.99 -0.09
C LEU A 163 -13.05 -10.89 0.73
N ILE A 164 -13.23 -11.77 1.72
CA ILE A 164 -14.40 -11.75 2.60
C ILE A 164 -14.49 -10.43 3.35
N ASN A 165 -13.36 -10.00 3.93
CA ASN A 165 -13.25 -8.72 4.63
C ASN A 165 -13.63 -7.55 3.70
N ASN A 166 -13.02 -7.47 2.51
CA ASN A 166 -13.29 -6.37 1.55
C ASN A 166 -14.77 -6.32 1.10
N VAL A 167 -15.43 -7.48 0.95
CA VAL A 167 -16.85 -7.53 0.58
C VAL A 167 -17.74 -7.01 1.71
N LEU A 168 -17.41 -7.35 2.96
CA LEU A 168 -18.13 -6.83 4.13
C LEU A 168 -17.85 -5.33 4.30
N GLU A 169 -16.58 -4.94 4.24
CA GLU A 169 -16.13 -3.56 4.42
C GLU A 169 -16.82 -2.61 3.44
N MET A 170 -16.84 -2.96 2.15
CA MET A 170 -17.52 -2.16 1.14
C MET A 170 -18.99 -1.90 1.48
N ARG A 171 -19.67 -2.85 2.15
CA ARG A 171 -21.07 -2.68 2.58
C ARG A 171 -21.17 -1.86 3.86
N LEU A 172 -20.28 -2.09 4.83
CA LEU A 172 -20.26 -1.37 6.10
C LEU A 172 -19.90 0.10 5.89
N ASP A 173 -18.90 0.40 5.06
CA ASP A 173 -18.52 1.76 4.68
C ASP A 173 -19.63 2.51 3.97
N ALA A 174 -20.31 1.85 3.03
CA ALA A 174 -21.46 2.44 2.36
C ALA A 174 -22.57 2.77 3.37
N GLN A 175 -22.87 1.87 4.31
CA GLN A 175 -23.86 2.12 5.36
C GLN A 175 -23.39 3.24 6.30
N LYS A 176 -22.11 3.28 6.65
CA LYS A 176 -21.47 4.27 7.51
C LYS A 176 -21.60 5.67 6.93
N MET A 177 -21.24 5.84 5.66
CA MET A 177 -21.36 7.11 4.93
C MET A 177 -22.82 7.57 4.74
N ILE A 178 -23.75 6.64 4.51
CA ILE A 178 -25.16 7.00 4.26
C ILE A 178 -25.93 7.32 5.56
N LYS A 179 -25.64 6.61 6.67
CA LYS A 179 -26.49 6.65 7.89
C LYS A 179 -25.91 7.48 9.04
N TYR A 180 -24.59 7.56 9.15
CA TYR A 180 -23.94 8.13 10.34
C TYR A 180 -23.15 9.42 10.07
N TYR A 181 -22.64 9.60 8.86
CA TYR A 181 -21.93 10.82 8.48
C TYR A 181 -22.83 11.82 7.77
N ARG A 182 -22.55 13.11 7.98
CA ARG A 182 -23.09 14.19 7.17
C ARG A 182 -22.45 14.14 5.77
N ARG A 183 -23.22 14.54 4.76
CA ARG A 183 -22.76 14.56 3.36
C ARG A 183 -21.48 15.41 3.22
N PRO A 184 -20.35 14.82 2.79
CA PRO A 184 -19.13 15.57 2.54
C PRO A 184 -19.23 16.44 1.29
N VAL A 185 -18.38 17.45 1.19
CA VAL A 185 -18.26 18.29 0.00
C VAL A 185 -17.59 17.48 -1.11
N PRO A 186 -18.21 17.34 -2.29
CA PRO A 186 -17.62 16.57 -3.38
C PRO A 186 -16.35 17.25 -3.89
N GLN A 187 -15.26 16.51 -3.94
CA GLN A 187 -13.99 16.93 -4.51
C GLN A 187 -13.66 16.07 -5.73
N ARG A 188 -13.18 16.70 -6.81
CA ARG A 188 -12.71 15.99 -8.00
C ARG A 188 -11.21 15.75 -7.86
N VAL A 189 -10.82 14.48 -7.84
CA VAL A 189 -9.42 14.04 -7.84
C VAL A 189 -9.19 13.14 -9.04
N LYS A 190 -7.96 13.15 -9.59
CA LYS A 190 -7.59 12.38 -10.79
C LYS A 190 -7.20 10.94 -10.44
N ASP A 191 -6.65 10.75 -9.25
CA ASP A 191 -6.06 9.51 -8.76
C ASP A 191 -6.28 9.36 -7.26
N ILE A 192 -5.86 8.22 -6.71
CA ILE A 192 -5.90 7.96 -5.27
C ILE A 192 -4.72 8.61 -4.52
N GLY A 193 -3.84 9.35 -5.21
CA GLY A 193 -2.71 10.06 -4.62
C GLY A 193 -1.55 9.16 -4.21
N VAL A 194 -0.91 9.49 -3.08
CA VAL A 194 0.32 8.84 -2.57
C VAL A 194 0.19 7.32 -2.33
N TRP A 195 -1.01 6.78 -2.26
CA TRP A 195 -1.24 5.35 -2.04
C TRP A 195 -0.76 4.47 -3.20
N LEU A 196 -0.80 4.94 -4.46
CA LEU A 196 -0.27 4.19 -5.61
C LEU A 196 1.23 3.89 -5.48
N PRO A 197 2.11 4.90 -5.30
CA PRO A 197 3.53 4.63 -5.15
C PRO A 197 3.83 3.81 -3.88
N ILE A 198 3.05 3.97 -2.80
CA ILE A 198 3.17 3.11 -1.60
C ILE A 198 2.91 1.64 -1.97
N MET A 199 1.81 1.34 -2.66
CA MET A 199 1.48 -0.03 -3.07
C MET A 199 2.53 -0.62 -4.03
N ASP A 200 3.09 0.17 -4.96
CA ASP A 200 4.19 -0.28 -5.82
C ASP A 200 5.44 -0.66 -5.00
N VAL A 201 5.82 0.15 -4.01
CA VAL A 201 6.93 -0.16 -3.11
C VAL A 201 6.65 -1.43 -2.28
N ILE A 202 5.44 -1.58 -1.74
CA ILE A 202 5.02 -2.81 -1.05
C ILE A 202 5.14 -4.03 -1.97
N GLY A 203 4.68 -3.91 -3.22
CA GLY A 203 4.77 -4.98 -4.21
C GLY A 203 6.21 -5.44 -4.47
N ARG A 204 7.14 -4.50 -4.58
CA ARG A 204 8.58 -4.81 -4.73
C ARG A 204 9.17 -5.45 -3.48
N ILE A 205 8.81 -4.95 -2.29
CA ILE A 205 9.23 -5.54 -1.00
C ILE A 205 8.68 -6.96 -0.85
N SER A 206 7.45 -7.21 -1.30
CA SER A 206 6.80 -8.52 -1.24
C SER A 206 7.61 -9.59 -1.99
N VAL A 207 8.13 -9.29 -3.18
CA VAL A 207 8.96 -10.24 -3.94
C VAL A 207 10.19 -10.65 -3.13
N VAL A 208 10.85 -9.68 -2.50
CA VAL A 208 12.04 -9.92 -1.67
C VAL A 208 11.67 -10.73 -0.43
N SER A 209 10.67 -10.29 0.33
CA SER A 209 10.24 -10.94 1.57
C SER A 209 9.80 -12.39 1.36
N ASN A 210 8.99 -12.66 0.34
CA ASN A 210 8.55 -14.02 0.02
C ASN A 210 9.72 -14.94 -0.34
N ALA A 211 10.73 -14.43 -1.08
CA ALA A 211 11.95 -15.18 -1.37
C ALA A 211 12.70 -15.57 -0.09
N PHE A 212 12.86 -14.62 0.84
CA PHE A 212 13.52 -14.86 2.12
C PHE A 212 12.72 -15.81 3.03
N ILE A 213 11.38 -15.70 3.07
CA ILE A 213 10.52 -16.60 3.85
C ILE A 213 10.67 -18.04 3.35
N ILE A 214 10.62 -18.27 2.04
CA ILE A 214 10.80 -19.61 1.46
C ILE A 214 12.22 -20.14 1.73
N ALA A 215 13.25 -19.29 1.58
CA ALA A 215 14.63 -19.72 1.74
C ALA A 215 15.00 -20.02 3.21
N PHE A 216 14.65 -19.12 4.13
CA PHE A 216 15.14 -19.16 5.50
C PHE A 216 14.12 -19.65 6.52
N SER A 217 12.83 -19.40 6.33
CA SER A 217 11.79 -19.72 7.32
C SER A 217 11.11 -21.07 7.02
N SER A 218 11.13 -21.52 5.77
CA SER A 218 10.66 -22.86 5.37
C SER A 218 11.77 -23.92 5.38
N HIS A 219 11.37 -25.18 5.53
CA HIS A 219 12.23 -26.36 5.39
C HIS A 219 12.39 -26.84 3.94
N PHE A 220 11.82 -26.13 2.96
CA PHE A 220 11.86 -26.49 1.55
C PHE A 220 13.29 -26.65 1.00
N ILE A 221 14.15 -25.63 1.16
CA ILE A 221 15.53 -25.68 0.62
C ILE A 221 16.37 -26.79 1.25
N PRO A 222 16.42 -26.95 2.59
CA PRO A 222 17.19 -28.05 3.18
C PRO A 222 16.69 -29.44 2.79
N GLN A 223 15.37 -29.63 2.65
CA GLN A 223 14.79 -30.89 2.15
C GLN A 223 15.24 -31.17 0.70
N MET A 224 15.22 -30.16 -0.17
CA MET A 224 15.68 -30.29 -1.56
C MET A 224 17.17 -30.63 -1.64
N VAL A 225 18.01 -30.01 -0.81
CA VAL A 225 19.45 -30.31 -0.76
C VAL A 225 19.70 -31.74 -0.27
N TYR A 226 18.96 -32.20 0.75
CA TYR A 226 19.04 -33.58 1.25
C TYR A 226 18.67 -34.60 0.17
N LEU A 227 17.54 -34.40 -0.51
CA LEU A 227 17.09 -35.26 -1.61
C LEU A 227 18.07 -35.26 -2.78
N TYR A 228 18.66 -34.12 -3.12
CA TYR A 228 19.66 -34.05 -4.19
C TYR A 228 20.93 -34.82 -3.84
N ARG A 229 21.38 -34.75 -2.58
CA ARG A 229 22.56 -35.48 -2.09
C ARG A 229 22.31 -36.99 -2.07
N ASN A 230 21.15 -37.42 -1.58
CA ASN A 230 20.82 -38.83 -1.43
C ASN A 230 20.20 -39.44 -2.68
N ARG A 231 20.21 -38.74 -3.82
CA ARG A 231 19.72 -39.24 -5.12
C ARG A 231 20.38 -40.54 -5.57
N ALA A 232 21.56 -40.87 -5.04
CA ALA A 232 22.26 -42.11 -5.33
C ALA A 232 21.67 -43.34 -4.59
N GLU A 233 20.83 -43.13 -3.57
CA GLU A 233 20.05 -44.21 -2.93
C GLU A 233 18.73 -44.42 -3.68
N GLU A 234 18.34 -45.68 -3.94
CA GLU A 234 17.20 -46.04 -4.80
C GLU A 234 15.83 -45.52 -4.31
N ASP A 235 15.73 -45.13 -3.04
CA ASP A 235 14.53 -44.54 -2.45
C ASP A 235 14.61 -43.00 -2.46
N ASN A 236 13.97 -42.33 -3.44
CA ASN A 236 13.75 -40.86 -3.45
C ASN A 236 12.77 -40.41 -2.34
N ASN A 237 13.05 -40.75 -1.08
CA ASN A 237 12.16 -40.55 0.04
C ASN A 237 12.83 -39.70 1.14
N LEU A 238 12.03 -38.93 1.88
CA LEU A 238 12.50 -38.12 3.02
C LEU A 238 12.79 -38.95 4.29
N LYS A 239 12.92 -40.27 4.16
CA LYS A 239 13.29 -41.14 5.28
C LYS A 239 14.68 -40.73 5.79
N GLY A 240 14.81 -40.59 7.11
CA GLY A 240 16.07 -40.15 7.75
C GLY A 240 16.32 -38.64 7.75
N TYR A 241 15.49 -37.82 7.09
CA TYR A 241 15.70 -36.36 7.06
C TYR A 241 15.70 -35.72 8.45
N LEU A 242 14.82 -36.17 9.35
CA LEU A 242 14.77 -35.65 10.72
C LEU A 242 16.11 -35.89 11.46
N ASP A 243 16.69 -37.08 11.31
CA ASP A 243 17.96 -37.44 11.93
C ASP A 243 19.12 -36.61 11.33
N PHE A 244 19.10 -36.36 10.01
CA PHE A 244 20.04 -35.46 9.34
C PHE A 244 19.91 -33.99 9.80
N SER A 245 18.69 -33.53 10.11
CA SER A 245 18.43 -32.15 10.49
C SER A 245 18.80 -31.79 11.94
N LEU A 246 18.99 -32.80 12.79
CA LEU A 246 19.24 -32.63 14.22
C LEU A 246 20.72 -32.81 14.54
N ALA A 247 21.31 -31.85 15.25
CA ALA A 247 22.66 -32.00 15.79
C ALA A 247 22.63 -32.68 17.16
N HIS A 248 23.63 -33.53 17.41
CA HIS A 248 23.85 -34.17 18.69
C HIS A 248 24.65 -33.26 19.64
N PHE A 249 24.22 -33.17 20.89
CA PHE A 249 24.89 -32.44 21.97
C PHE A 249 25.08 -33.33 23.19
N ASN A 250 26.28 -33.35 23.76
CA ASN A 250 26.54 -34.07 25.00
C ASN A 250 26.22 -33.17 26.20
N THR A 251 25.40 -33.67 27.13
CA THR A 251 24.92 -32.90 28.29
C THR A 251 26.04 -32.50 29.25
N ARG A 252 27.21 -33.15 29.18
CA ARG A 252 28.38 -32.78 29.99
C ARG A 252 29.05 -31.47 29.56
N ASP A 253 28.77 -31.00 28.34
CA ASP A 253 29.42 -29.82 27.77
C ASP A 253 28.67 -28.49 28.04
N PHE A 254 27.64 -28.51 28.89
CA PHE A 254 26.98 -27.28 29.31
C PHE A 254 27.94 -26.40 30.13
N ILE A 255 27.92 -25.09 29.88
CA ILE A 255 28.61 -24.12 30.74
C ILE A 255 27.87 -24.06 32.08
N SER A 256 28.62 -23.90 33.18
CA SER A 256 28.06 -23.76 34.54
C SER A 256 26.93 -22.71 34.57
N GLY A 257 25.75 -23.10 35.05
CA GLY A 257 24.57 -22.23 35.13
C GLY A 257 23.77 -22.06 33.83
N THR A 258 24.06 -22.85 32.77
CA THR A 258 23.22 -22.91 31.55
C THR A 258 22.40 -24.19 31.41
N ALA A 259 22.73 -25.21 32.20
CA ALA A 259 22.00 -26.46 32.23
C ALA A 259 20.59 -26.24 32.81
N PRO A 260 19.58 -27.01 32.36
CA PRO A 260 18.24 -26.95 32.92
C PRO A 260 18.25 -27.35 34.41
N GLU A 261 17.68 -26.50 35.27
CA GLU A 261 17.63 -26.73 36.73
C GLU A 261 16.68 -27.87 37.12
N ASN A 262 15.57 -28.01 36.39
CA ASN A 262 14.60 -29.08 36.55
C ASN A 262 14.44 -29.84 35.23
N THR A 263 14.70 -31.14 35.25
CA THR A 263 14.45 -32.03 34.11
C THR A 263 13.51 -33.16 34.53
N THR A 264 12.48 -33.41 33.72
CA THR A 264 11.58 -34.57 33.87
C THR A 264 12.26 -35.89 33.51
N TYR A 265 13.41 -35.83 32.86
CA TYR A 265 14.18 -36.98 32.42
C TYR A 265 15.42 -37.17 33.30
N SER A 266 15.68 -38.41 33.72
CA SER A 266 16.86 -38.80 34.48
C SER A 266 17.90 -39.49 33.57
N ASN A 267 19.19 -39.28 33.84
CA ASN A 267 20.32 -39.95 33.18
C ASN A 267 20.43 -39.78 31.65
N ILE A 268 20.15 -38.58 31.11
CA ILE A 268 20.40 -38.29 29.69
C ILE A 268 21.87 -37.90 29.45
N SER A 269 22.56 -38.67 28.61
CA SER A 269 23.93 -38.38 28.16
C SER A 269 23.99 -37.47 26.94
N THR A 270 22.99 -37.54 26.04
CA THR A 270 22.96 -36.77 24.79
C THR A 270 21.58 -36.19 24.51
N CYS A 271 21.51 -34.93 24.10
CA CYS A 271 20.30 -34.30 23.58
C CYS A 271 20.48 -33.89 22.11
N ARG A 272 19.36 -33.63 21.43
CA ARG A 272 19.32 -33.23 20.02
C ARG A 272 18.69 -31.86 19.88
N TYR A 273 19.21 -31.04 18.98
CA TYR A 273 18.70 -29.69 18.70
C TYR A 273 18.74 -29.38 17.21
N PHE A 274 17.87 -28.46 16.77
CA PHE A 274 17.71 -28.14 15.36
C PHE A 274 18.78 -27.17 14.87
N GLU A 275 19.96 -27.69 14.49
CA GLU A 275 21.00 -26.94 13.78
C GLU A 275 21.91 -27.93 13.03
N TYR A 276 22.59 -27.47 11.98
CA TYR A 276 23.61 -28.27 11.29
C TYR A 276 24.97 -28.03 11.96
N ARG A 277 25.37 -28.94 12.85
CA ARG A 277 26.66 -28.91 13.58
C ARG A 277 27.26 -30.31 13.71
N ASN A 278 28.58 -30.35 13.81
CA ASN A 278 29.31 -31.59 14.04
C ASN A 278 28.95 -32.23 15.38
N PRO A 279 28.89 -33.58 15.43
CA PRO A 279 28.61 -34.32 16.66
C PRO A 279 29.75 -34.18 17.68
N PRO A 280 29.52 -34.58 18.96
CA PRO A 280 30.50 -34.43 20.03
C PRO A 280 31.81 -35.22 19.80
N ASP A 281 31.75 -36.33 19.06
CA ASP A 281 32.87 -37.25 18.83
C ASP A 281 33.77 -36.84 17.65
N HIS A 282 33.39 -35.82 16.90
CA HIS A 282 34.13 -35.36 15.73
C HIS A 282 35.27 -34.40 16.13
N GLU A 283 36.40 -34.43 15.40
CA GLU A 283 37.60 -33.60 15.68
C GLU A 283 37.25 -32.11 15.88
N MET A 284 36.46 -31.55 14.96
CA MET A 284 35.89 -30.20 15.06
C MET A 284 34.52 -30.17 15.77
N LYS A 285 34.50 -30.50 17.06
CA LYS A 285 33.31 -30.53 17.93
C LYS A 285 32.44 -29.26 17.84
N TYR A 286 31.14 -29.42 17.62
CA TYR A 286 30.12 -28.35 17.57
C TYR A 286 30.35 -27.23 16.56
N LYS A 287 31.35 -27.35 15.68
CA LYS A 287 31.57 -26.42 14.57
C LYS A 287 30.59 -26.73 13.43
N ARG A 288 30.42 -25.75 12.55
CA ARG A 288 29.53 -25.86 11.39
C ARG A 288 30.18 -26.75 10.34
N PRO A 289 29.52 -27.85 9.91
CA PRO A 289 30.04 -28.74 8.90
C PRO A 289 29.90 -28.13 7.50
N VAL A 290 30.45 -28.79 6.48
CA VAL A 290 30.37 -28.35 5.08
C VAL A 290 28.91 -28.34 4.60
N GLU A 291 28.09 -29.24 5.11
CA GLU A 291 26.65 -29.34 4.88
C GLU A 291 25.91 -28.04 5.17
N TYR A 292 26.26 -27.36 6.27
CA TYR A 292 25.65 -26.07 6.62
C TYR A 292 25.90 -25.04 5.52
N TRP A 293 27.12 -24.99 4.99
CA TRP A 293 27.53 -24.04 3.96
C TRP A 293 26.90 -24.34 2.60
N HIS A 294 26.74 -25.62 2.23
CA HIS A 294 25.97 -26.00 1.04
C HIS A 294 24.51 -25.56 1.13
N ILE A 295 23.86 -25.76 2.27
CA ILE A 295 22.46 -25.33 2.49
C ILE A 295 22.38 -23.80 2.45
N LEU A 296 23.31 -23.09 3.09
CA LEU A 296 23.33 -21.62 3.07
C LEU A 296 23.55 -21.07 1.65
N ALA A 297 24.48 -21.66 0.89
CA ALA A 297 24.73 -21.29 -0.51
C ALA A 297 23.48 -21.54 -1.37
N ALA A 298 22.81 -22.69 -1.21
CA ALA A 298 21.58 -23.00 -1.91
C ALA A 298 20.44 -22.02 -1.56
N ARG A 299 20.32 -21.60 -0.30
CA ARG A 299 19.35 -20.58 0.12
C ARG A 299 19.60 -19.24 -0.57
N LEU A 300 20.85 -18.76 -0.57
CA LEU A 300 21.20 -17.49 -1.21
C LEU A 300 21.03 -17.55 -2.72
N ALA A 301 21.44 -18.65 -3.37
CA ALA A 301 21.24 -18.88 -4.79
C ALA A 301 19.75 -18.89 -5.16
N PHE A 302 18.92 -19.55 -4.34
CA PHE A 302 17.47 -19.56 -4.54
C PHE A 302 16.88 -18.14 -4.48
N VAL A 303 17.28 -17.31 -3.50
CA VAL A 303 16.79 -15.93 -3.40
C VAL A 303 17.11 -15.13 -4.67
N VAL A 304 18.35 -15.23 -5.18
CA VAL A 304 18.75 -14.53 -6.40
C VAL A 304 17.96 -15.03 -7.61
N VAL A 305 17.84 -16.34 -7.80
CA VAL A 305 17.09 -16.91 -8.93
C VAL A 305 15.61 -16.52 -8.86
N TYR A 306 15.00 -16.63 -7.68
CA TYR A 306 13.60 -16.29 -7.46
C TYR A 306 13.33 -14.82 -7.77
N GLN A 307 14.14 -13.90 -7.23
CA GLN A 307 13.98 -12.46 -7.46
C GLN A 307 14.10 -12.09 -8.94
N ASN A 308 15.11 -12.61 -9.63
CA ASN A 308 15.30 -12.33 -11.06
C ASN A 308 14.16 -12.91 -11.90
N LEU A 309 13.70 -14.14 -11.61
CA LEU A 309 12.61 -14.77 -12.33
C LEU A 309 11.30 -14.00 -12.16
N VAL A 310 10.92 -13.69 -10.92
CA VAL A 310 9.69 -12.96 -10.63
C VAL A 310 9.76 -11.53 -11.19
N GLY A 311 10.91 -10.86 -11.07
CA GLY A 311 11.14 -9.54 -11.65
C GLY A 311 11.01 -9.53 -13.17
N LEU A 312 11.52 -10.56 -13.86
CA LEU A 312 11.34 -10.73 -15.30
C LEU A 312 9.86 -10.91 -15.65
N VAL A 313 9.13 -11.75 -14.91
CA VAL A 313 7.69 -11.96 -15.14
C VAL A 313 6.91 -10.66 -14.94
N ILE A 314 7.19 -9.90 -13.88
CA ILE A 314 6.55 -8.59 -13.64
C ILE A 314 6.83 -7.64 -14.80
N SER A 315 8.08 -7.56 -15.25
CA SER A 315 8.47 -6.70 -16.38
C SER A 315 7.78 -7.13 -17.68
N ALA A 316 7.64 -8.44 -17.92
CA ALA A 316 6.92 -8.97 -19.07
C ALA A 316 5.42 -8.63 -19.02
N VAL A 317 4.80 -8.70 -17.83
CA VAL A 317 3.39 -8.30 -17.64
C VAL A 317 3.20 -6.81 -17.87
N GLN A 318 4.08 -5.97 -17.32
CA GLN A 318 4.06 -4.52 -17.55
C GLN A 318 4.27 -4.16 -19.02
N TRP A 319 5.09 -4.92 -19.74
CA TRP A 319 5.26 -4.75 -21.18
C TRP A 319 4.03 -5.21 -21.99
N ALA A 320 3.34 -6.27 -21.53
CA ALA A 320 2.20 -6.84 -22.23
C ALA A 320 0.89 -6.05 -22.04
N ILE A 321 0.70 -5.43 -20.88
CA ILE A 321 -0.53 -4.69 -20.54
C ILE A 321 -0.30 -3.18 -20.76
N PRO A 322 -0.98 -2.54 -21.73
CA PRO A 322 -0.86 -1.10 -21.93
C PRO A 322 -1.54 -0.32 -20.80
N ASP A 323 -0.89 0.74 -20.32
CA ASP A 323 -1.38 1.58 -19.21
C ASP A 323 -2.73 2.26 -19.51
N VAL A 324 -3.00 2.58 -20.77
CA VAL A 324 -4.25 3.23 -21.21
C VAL A 324 -5.05 2.26 -22.07
N PRO A 325 -6.33 1.97 -21.72
CA PRO A 325 -7.15 1.09 -22.54
C PRO A 325 -7.43 1.73 -23.90
N THR A 326 -7.38 0.92 -24.96
CA THR A 326 -7.55 1.37 -26.36
C THR A 326 -8.85 2.14 -26.58
N LYS A 327 -9.95 1.66 -25.99
CA LYS A 327 -11.26 2.32 -26.05
C LYS A 327 -11.23 3.77 -25.53
N LEU A 328 -10.52 4.02 -24.43
CA LEU A 328 -10.39 5.36 -23.87
C LEU A 328 -9.49 6.24 -24.75
N SER A 329 -8.37 5.69 -25.24
CA SER A 329 -7.50 6.40 -26.18
C SER A 329 -8.26 6.85 -27.44
N ASP A 330 -9.10 5.97 -27.97
CA ASP A 330 -9.93 6.27 -29.15
C ASP A 330 -11.02 7.29 -28.85
N GLN A 331 -11.61 7.25 -27.65
CA GLN A 331 -12.56 8.26 -27.18
C GLN A 331 -11.90 9.64 -27.07
N ILE A 332 -10.74 9.73 -26.42
CA ILE A 332 -9.97 10.98 -26.30
C ILE A 332 -9.62 11.54 -27.68
N LYS A 333 -9.15 10.69 -28.61
CA LYS A 333 -8.85 11.09 -29.99
C LYS A 333 -10.10 11.58 -30.72
N ARG A 334 -11.25 10.91 -30.54
CA ARG A 334 -12.52 11.29 -31.16
C ARG A 334 -13.04 12.62 -30.64
N GLU A 335 -12.98 12.84 -29.33
CA GLU A 335 -13.38 14.11 -28.70
C GLU A 335 -12.46 15.24 -29.15
N ALA A 336 -11.14 15.02 -29.14
CA ALA A 336 -10.16 15.99 -29.65
C ALA A 336 -10.41 16.33 -31.13
N TYR A 337 -10.69 15.33 -31.98
CA TYR A 337 -11.01 15.53 -33.38
C TYR A 337 -12.28 16.37 -33.58
N ARG A 338 -13.38 16.03 -32.87
CA ARG A 338 -14.65 16.79 -32.95
C ARG A 338 -14.48 18.22 -32.45
N THR A 339 -13.77 18.41 -31.34
CA THR A 339 -13.48 19.74 -30.79
C THR A 339 -12.69 20.58 -31.79
N ASN A 340 -11.65 20.01 -32.43
CA ASN A 340 -10.89 20.70 -33.47
C ASN A 340 -11.75 21.06 -34.70
N GLU A 341 -12.62 20.16 -35.15
CA GLU A 341 -13.54 20.42 -36.25
C GLU A 341 -14.48 21.59 -35.94
N ILE A 342 -15.06 21.62 -34.74
CA ILE A 342 -15.94 22.70 -34.28
C ILE A 342 -15.17 24.03 -34.21
N ILE A 343 -13.96 24.03 -33.65
CA ILE A 343 -13.11 25.24 -33.54
C ILE A 343 -12.78 25.78 -34.93
N ILE A 344 -12.34 24.92 -35.87
CA ILE A 344 -12.01 25.32 -37.24
C ILE A 344 -13.22 25.92 -37.94
N LYS A 345 -14.39 25.27 -37.81
CA LYS A 345 -15.64 25.78 -38.41
C LYS A 345 -16.00 27.15 -37.85
N TYR A 346 -15.94 27.32 -36.53
CA TYR A 346 -16.23 28.58 -35.86
C TYR A 346 -15.26 29.70 -36.27
N GLU A 347 -13.96 29.43 -36.29
CA GLU A 347 -12.95 30.41 -36.73
C GLU A 347 -13.10 30.76 -38.22
N THR A 348 -13.48 29.80 -39.06
CA THR A 348 -13.77 30.03 -40.49
C THR A 348 -14.98 30.95 -40.67
N GLU A 349 -16.08 30.71 -39.95
CA GLU A 349 -17.27 31.57 -39.97
C GLU A 349 -16.94 32.99 -39.46
N ARG A 350 -16.15 33.08 -38.39
CA ARG A 350 -15.67 34.36 -37.84
C ARG A 350 -14.82 35.14 -38.84
N CYS A 351 -13.91 34.47 -39.56
CA CYS A 351 -13.10 35.08 -40.62
C CYS A 351 -13.98 35.57 -41.79
N LYS A 352 -14.94 34.76 -42.24
CA LYS A 352 -15.91 35.17 -43.27
C LYS A 352 -16.74 36.38 -42.85
N ALA A 353 -17.19 36.44 -41.59
CA ALA A 353 -17.92 37.58 -41.06
C ALA A 353 -17.07 38.86 -41.02
N LYS A 354 -15.79 38.76 -40.64
CA LYS A 354 -14.84 39.89 -40.71
C LYS A 354 -14.63 40.38 -42.13
N ILE A 355 -14.40 39.47 -43.09
CA ILE A 355 -14.26 39.83 -44.51
C ILE A 355 -15.55 40.49 -45.03
N LYS A 356 -16.72 39.97 -44.68
CA LYS A 356 -18.01 40.57 -45.09
C LYS A 356 -18.22 41.96 -44.50
N ARG A 357 -17.81 42.20 -43.24
CA ARG A 357 -17.80 43.55 -42.63
C ARG A 357 -16.85 44.48 -43.37
N HIS A 358 -15.61 44.04 -43.60
CA HIS A 358 -14.62 44.82 -44.33
C HIS A 358 -15.08 45.17 -45.75
N ASN A 359 -15.62 44.21 -46.50
CA ASN A 359 -16.18 44.43 -47.84
C ASN A 359 -17.37 45.40 -47.81
N ARG A 360 -18.19 45.38 -46.75
CA ARG A 360 -19.33 46.30 -46.59
C ARG A 360 -18.85 47.72 -46.26
N GLU A 361 -17.82 47.87 -45.43
CA GLU A 361 -17.16 49.14 -45.14
C GLU A 361 -16.51 49.72 -46.41
N SER A 362 -15.81 48.91 -47.21
CA SER A 362 -15.23 49.36 -48.48
C SER A 362 -16.28 49.72 -49.54
N LEU A 363 -17.44 49.01 -49.57
CA LEU A 363 -18.56 49.38 -50.44
C LEU A 363 -19.20 50.71 -50.04
N VAL A 364 -19.31 50.98 -48.74
CA VAL A 364 -19.80 52.28 -48.24
C VAL A 364 -18.79 53.39 -48.56
N SER A 365 -17.49 53.16 -48.39
CA SER A 365 -16.42 54.11 -48.76
C SER A 365 -16.43 54.45 -50.26
N ASN A 366 -16.53 53.44 -51.12
CA ASN A 366 -16.59 53.66 -52.57
C ASN A 366 -17.86 54.38 -53.02
N TYR A 367 -18.98 54.22 -52.29
CA TYR A 367 -20.22 54.95 -52.57
C TYR A 367 -20.14 56.41 -52.11
N SER A 368 -19.46 56.70 -51.00
CA SER A 368 -19.17 58.08 -50.58
C SER A 368 -18.15 58.79 -51.48
N ASP A 369 -17.19 58.07 -52.08
CA ASP A 369 -16.27 58.67 -53.06
C ASP A 369 -16.91 58.89 -54.44
N ALA A 370 -17.94 58.11 -54.80
CA ALA A 370 -18.67 58.27 -56.07
C ALA A 370 -19.73 59.41 -56.02
N ASN A 371 -20.26 59.72 -54.84
CA ASN A 371 -21.08 60.90 -54.60
C ASN A 371 -20.20 61.99 -53.98
N GLY A 372 -19.47 62.71 -54.84
CA GLY A 372 -18.50 63.70 -54.40
C GLY A 372 -19.09 64.79 -53.50
N ASP A 373 -18.70 64.76 -52.22
CA ASP A 373 -18.57 65.95 -51.40
C ASP A 373 -17.08 66.27 -51.26
N VAL A 374 -16.69 67.39 -51.84
CA VAL A 374 -15.34 67.96 -51.84
C VAL A 374 -15.06 68.59 -50.49
N HIS A 375 -13.95 68.23 -49.84
CA HIS A 375 -12.96 69.17 -49.28
C HIS A 375 -11.71 68.44 -48.72
N PRO A 376 -10.54 69.12 -48.62
CA PRO A 376 -9.29 68.58 -49.13
C PRO A 376 -8.29 68.10 -48.06
N GLU A 377 -7.31 67.37 -48.56
CA GLU A 377 -6.14 66.80 -47.90
C GLU A 377 -5.26 67.78 -47.09
N ALA A 378 -4.69 67.29 -45.99
CA ALA A 378 -3.29 67.53 -45.62
C ALA A 378 -2.73 66.44 -44.67
N SER A 379 -2.09 65.46 -45.30
CA SER A 379 -0.87 64.71 -44.94
C SER A 379 -0.39 64.50 -43.48
N ASN A 380 -0.06 63.22 -43.24
CA ASN A 380 1.15 62.66 -42.64
C ASN A 380 1.35 62.59 -41.11
N GLY A 381 1.42 61.34 -40.63
CA GLY A 381 1.95 60.93 -39.33
C GLY A 381 2.05 59.41 -39.20
N VAL A 382 2.96 58.77 -39.94
CA VAL A 382 3.35 57.37 -39.75
C VAL A 382 4.23 57.25 -38.50
N HIS A 383 3.79 56.45 -37.52
CA HIS A 383 4.54 55.57 -36.60
C HIS A 383 4.05 55.61 -35.14
N LYS A 384 3.34 54.53 -34.74
CA LYS A 384 3.68 53.59 -33.65
C LYS A 384 2.43 52.82 -33.20
N ARG A 385 2.22 51.63 -33.75
CA ARG A 385 1.47 50.55 -33.06
C ARG A 385 2.35 49.31 -33.01
N ASN A 386 3.19 49.28 -31.98
CA ASN A 386 3.79 48.07 -31.43
C ASN A 386 3.81 48.26 -29.91
N SER A 387 2.74 47.81 -29.26
CA SER A 387 2.64 47.48 -27.84
C SER A 387 1.18 47.08 -27.60
N LEU A 388 0.95 46.01 -26.83
CA LEU A 388 -0.34 45.32 -26.58
C LEU A 388 -0.69 44.21 -27.59
N ARG A 389 0.27 43.33 -27.83
CA ARG A 389 0.02 41.97 -28.28
C ARG A 389 0.71 41.00 -27.33
N THR A 390 0.15 40.85 -26.12
CA THR A 390 0.40 39.76 -25.16
C THR A 390 -0.48 40.04 -23.93
N SER A 391 -1.68 39.44 -23.86
CA SER A 391 -2.43 39.17 -22.59
C SER A 391 -3.86 38.66 -22.85
N ILE A 392 -4.12 37.92 -23.93
CA ILE A 392 -5.40 37.18 -24.08
C ILE A 392 -5.10 35.81 -24.68
N TYR A 393 -4.24 35.06 -23.98
CA TYR A 393 -4.05 33.63 -24.17
C TYR A 393 -3.51 33.13 -22.82
N HIS A 394 -4.42 32.91 -21.87
CA HIS A 394 -4.17 31.96 -20.77
C HIS A 394 -5.41 31.50 -19.97
N ASP A 395 -6.62 32.04 -20.20
CA ASP A 395 -7.77 31.73 -19.32
C ASP A 395 -8.88 30.84 -19.94
N VAL A 396 -8.56 29.91 -20.86
CA VAL A 396 -9.59 28.97 -21.40
C VAL A 396 -9.10 27.51 -21.41
N LEU A 397 -8.18 27.15 -20.52
CA LEU A 397 -7.76 25.74 -20.33
C LEU A 397 -7.79 25.26 -18.87
N ASP A 398 -8.49 25.97 -17.99
CA ASP A 398 -8.81 25.49 -16.64
C ASP A 398 -10.32 25.61 -16.39
N GLU A 399 -11.12 24.85 -17.15
CA GLU A 399 -12.47 24.43 -16.74
C GLU A 399 -12.97 23.29 -17.65
N SER A 400 -12.47 22.08 -17.39
CA SER A 400 -13.14 20.80 -17.73
C SER A 400 -12.55 19.64 -16.95
#